data_AF-A0A5K1B229-F1
#
_entry.id   AF-A0A5K1B229-F1
#
_cell.length_a   1.000
_cell.length_b   1.000
_cell.length_c   1.000
_cell.angle_alpha   90.00
_cell.angle_beta   90.00
_cell.angle_gamma   90.00
#
_symmetry.space_group_name_H-M   'P 1'
#
loop_
_entity.id
_entity.type
_entity.pdbx_description
1 polymer ?
#
loop_
_entity_poly.entity_id
_entity_poly.type
_entity_poly.pdbx_seq_one_letter_code
_entity_poly.pdbx_strand_id
1 'polypeptide(L)'
;MTVFAHSSGGFLAGKQVFPVDYEAEVSQRLVDACVSGDVKGALECVADPFVDVNFVGAVCLRARRAEVVLREEAPDEVVAESEELRTDATPLFLAAHTGNVTLVRKLL
;
A
#
# COMPACT_ATOMS: atom_id res chain seq x y z
N MET A 1 -9.51 -25.62 -40.94
CA MET A 1 -8.63 -26.80 -40.71
C MET A 1 -7.41 -26.32 -39.95
N THR A 2 -7.31 -26.62 -38.66
CA THR A 2 -6.11 -26.34 -37.85
C THR A 2 -5.70 -27.65 -37.21
N VAL A 3 -4.50 -28.11 -37.58
CA VAL A 3 -3.92 -29.40 -37.23
C VAL A 3 -3.22 -29.26 -35.88
N PHE A 4 -3.60 -30.09 -34.90
CA PHE A 4 -2.88 -30.21 -33.63
C PHE A 4 -1.65 -31.11 -33.84
N ALA A 5 -0.45 -30.53 -33.76
CA ALA A 5 0.79 -31.29 -33.70
C ALA A 5 1.16 -31.50 -32.22
N HIS A 6 0.94 -32.70 -31.72
CA HIS A 6 1.53 -33.15 -30.46
C HIS A 6 3.02 -33.42 -30.71
N SER A 7 3.88 -32.53 -30.22
CA SER A 7 5.31 -32.82 -30.09
C SER A 7 5.64 -32.90 -28.61
N SER A 8 5.83 -34.13 -28.15
CA SER A 8 6.39 -34.50 -26.86
C SER A 8 7.86 -34.08 -26.82
N GLY A 9 8.12 -32.79 -26.57
CA GLY A 9 9.45 -32.25 -26.28
C GLY A 9 9.60 -32.08 -24.78
N GLY A 10 10.53 -32.84 -24.16
CA GLY A 10 10.78 -32.81 -22.72
C GLY A 10 11.08 -31.40 -22.22
N PHE A 11 10.29 -30.96 -21.23
CA PHE A 11 10.58 -29.76 -20.47
C PHE A 11 11.82 -30.03 -19.61
N LEU A 12 12.99 -29.57 -20.07
CA LEU A 12 14.07 -29.27 -19.14
C LEU A 12 13.52 -28.20 -18.20
N ALA A 13 13.31 -28.56 -16.94
CA ALA A 13 12.92 -27.66 -15.87
C ALA A 13 14.06 -26.66 -15.59
N GLY A 14 14.35 -25.79 -16.56
CA GLY A 14 15.14 -24.60 -16.36
C GLY A 14 14.37 -23.74 -15.37
N LYS A 15 15.02 -23.40 -14.24
CA LYS A 15 14.50 -22.42 -13.29
C LYS A 15 14.08 -21.17 -14.06
N GLN A 16 12.79 -20.96 -14.21
CA GLN A 16 12.25 -19.77 -14.86
C GLN A 16 12.54 -18.57 -13.95
N VAL A 17 13.42 -17.67 -14.40
CA VAL A 17 13.77 -16.44 -13.69
C VAL A 17 12.96 -15.32 -14.33
N PHE A 18 12.10 -14.67 -13.55
CA PHE A 18 11.40 -13.47 -13.98
C PHE A 18 12.24 -12.25 -13.59
N PRO A 19 12.42 -11.25 -14.47
CA PRO A 19 12.96 -9.97 -14.08
C PRO A 19 12.07 -9.36 -13.00
N VAL A 20 12.64 -9.10 -11.82
CA VAL A 20 11.97 -8.40 -10.74
C VAL A 20 12.37 -6.94 -10.81
N ASP A 21 11.39 -6.06 -10.80
CA ASP A 21 11.62 -4.62 -10.64
C ASP A 21 11.84 -4.33 -9.15
N TYR A 22 13.10 -4.46 -8.73
CA TYR A 22 13.49 -4.30 -7.32
C TYR A 22 13.20 -2.90 -6.78
N GLU A 23 13.40 -1.87 -7.62
CA GLU A 23 13.11 -0.47 -7.26
C GLU A 23 11.63 -0.30 -6.93
N ALA A 24 10.74 -0.81 -7.78
CA ALA A 24 9.30 -0.77 -7.52
C ALA A 24 8.90 -1.57 -6.28
N GLU A 25 9.52 -2.74 -6.04
CA GLU A 25 9.22 -3.54 -4.85
C GLU A 25 9.63 -2.85 -3.54
N VAL A 26 10.83 -2.29 -3.48
CA VAL A 26 11.31 -1.60 -2.26
C VAL A 26 10.51 -0.33 -2.02
N SER A 27 10.15 0.37 -3.09
CA SER A 27 9.31 1.58 -3.00
C SER A 27 7.89 1.26 -2.55
N GLN A 28 7.29 0.16 -3.02
CA GLN A 28 6.00 -0.32 -2.52
C GLN A 28 6.09 -0.76 -1.05
N ARG A 29 7.18 -1.38 -0.61
CA ARG A 29 7.38 -1.72 0.81
C ARG A 29 7.44 -0.48 1.70
N LEU A 30 8.04 0.61 1.23
CA LEU A 30 8.02 1.89 1.94
C LEU A 30 6.57 2.41 2.07
N VAL A 31 5.79 2.36 0.99
CA VAL A 31 4.36 2.72 1.00
C VAL A 31 3.61 1.92 2.05
N ASP A 32 3.76 0.59 2.08
CA ASP A 32 3.09 -0.30 3.02
C ASP A 32 3.51 -0.03 4.48
N ALA A 33 4.79 0.27 4.71
CA ALA A 33 5.29 0.68 6.03
C ALA A 33 4.68 2.01 6.48
N CYS A 34 4.51 2.97 5.58
CA CYS A 34 3.85 4.24 5.87
C CYS A 34 2.35 4.09 6.17
N VAL A 35 1.64 3.19 5.46
CA VAL A 35 0.22 2.87 5.76
C VAL A 35 0.07 2.26 7.15
N SER A 36 0.93 1.31 7.50
CA SER A 36 0.88 0.62 8.80
C SER A 36 1.43 1.44 9.96
N GLY A 37 2.08 2.58 9.67
CA GLY A 37 2.73 3.42 10.67
C GLY A 37 4.01 2.81 11.25
N ASP A 38 4.58 1.78 10.60
CA ASP A 38 5.83 1.16 11.02
C ASP A 38 7.02 2.08 10.70
N VAL A 39 7.41 2.87 11.71
CA VAL A 39 8.54 3.78 11.61
C VAL A 39 9.84 3.05 11.32
N LYS A 40 10.04 1.86 11.89
CA LYS A 40 11.29 1.14 11.76
C LYS A 40 11.41 0.56 10.35
N GLY A 41 10.37 -0.12 9.87
CA GLY A 41 10.33 -0.67 8.52
C GLY A 41 10.49 0.42 7.45
N ALA A 42 9.83 1.57 7.62
CA ALA A 42 9.97 2.69 6.70
C ALA A 42 11.41 3.26 6.68
N LEU A 43 12.07 3.37 7.84
CA LEU A 43 13.47 3.83 7.91
C LEU A 43 14.44 2.85 7.25
N GLU A 44 14.20 1.55 7.40
CA GLU A 44 14.97 0.51 6.71
C GLU A 44 14.78 0.61 5.19
N CYS A 45 13.55 0.88 4.72
CA CYS A 45 13.29 1.06 3.29
C CYS A 45 13.93 2.34 2.74
N VAL A 46 13.88 3.46 3.47
CA VAL A 46 14.52 4.73 3.07
C VAL A 46 16.05 4.61 3.02
N ALA A 47 16.64 3.68 3.75
CA ALA A 47 18.08 3.43 3.71
C ALA A 47 18.53 2.66 2.45
N ASP A 48 17.60 2.06 1.69
CA ASP A 48 17.91 1.38 0.43
C ASP A 48 18.22 2.40 -0.68
N PRO A 49 19.37 2.32 -1.38
CA PRO A 49 19.71 3.24 -2.46
C PRO A 49 18.74 3.27 -3.65
N PHE A 50 17.93 2.22 -3.83
CA PHE A 50 17.00 2.08 -4.95
C PHE A 50 15.57 2.49 -4.60
N VAL A 51 15.32 3.02 -3.40
CA VAL A 51 13.99 3.45 -3.01
C VAL A 51 13.63 4.78 -3.67
N ASP A 52 12.46 4.84 -4.31
CA ASP A 52 11.85 6.10 -4.73
C ASP A 52 10.85 6.57 -3.65
N VAL A 53 11.23 7.64 -2.93
CA VAL A 53 10.38 8.25 -1.89
C VAL A 53 9.15 8.95 -2.47
N ASN A 54 9.13 9.25 -3.77
CA ASN A 54 8.00 9.84 -4.48
C ASN A 54 7.15 8.80 -5.22
N PHE A 55 7.46 7.51 -5.04
CA PHE A 55 6.72 6.42 -5.65
C PHE A 55 5.24 6.51 -5.32
N VAL A 56 4.40 6.28 -6.33
CA VAL A 56 2.95 6.28 -6.19
C VAL A 56 2.50 4.83 -6.13
N GLY A 57 2.13 4.38 -4.93
CA GLY A 57 1.67 3.01 -4.68
C GLY A 57 0.16 2.95 -4.44
N ALA A 58 -0.45 1.84 -4.86
CA ALA A 58 -1.86 1.57 -4.59
C ALA A 58 -2.04 1.14 -3.13
N VAL A 59 -2.98 1.78 -2.42
CA VAL A 59 -3.24 1.57 -1.00
C VAL A 59 -4.74 1.47 -0.71
N CYS A 60 -5.08 0.79 0.39
CA CYS A 60 -6.42 0.78 0.95
C CYS A 60 -6.43 1.61 2.24
N LEU A 61 -7.02 2.80 2.19
CA LEU A 61 -7.16 3.68 3.34
C LEU A 61 -8.47 3.41 4.07
N ARG A 62 -8.43 3.44 5.41
CA ARG A 62 -9.64 3.34 6.24
C ARG A 62 -10.00 4.72 6.76
N ALA A 63 -11.08 5.28 6.22
CA ALA A 63 -11.66 6.51 6.71
C ALA A 63 -12.76 6.17 7.73
N ARG A 64 -12.73 6.81 8.90
CA ARG A 64 -13.80 6.70 9.90
C ARG A 64 -14.62 7.97 9.87
N ARG A 65 -15.93 7.83 9.74
CA ARG A 65 -16.90 8.91 9.85
C ARG A 65 -17.76 8.65 11.07
N ALA A 66 -17.89 9.66 11.92
CA ALA A 66 -18.82 9.62 13.04
C ALA A 66 -19.87 10.71 12.82
N GLU A 67 -21.13 10.31 12.82
CA GLU A 67 -22.28 11.21 12.72
C GLU A 67 -23.09 11.15 14.01
N VAL A 68 -23.65 12.29 14.40
CA VAL A 68 -24.58 12.38 15.53
C VAL A 68 -25.99 12.50 14.97
N VAL A 69 -26.80 11.48 15.20
CA VAL A 69 -28.21 11.45 14.83
C VAL A 69 -29.00 12.00 16.01
N LEU A 70 -29.53 13.21 15.83
CA LEU A 70 -30.34 13.87 16.85
C LEU A 70 -31.71 13.21 16.95
N ARG A 71 -32.19 12.98 18.17
CA ARG A 71 -33.52 12.39 18.45
C ARG A 71 -34.27 13.32 19.39
N GLU A 72 -35.50 13.70 19.04
CA GLU A 72 -36.24 14.71 19.83
C GLU A 72 -36.73 14.18 21.19
N GLU A 73 -37.12 12.90 21.28
CA GLU A 73 -37.65 12.27 22.50
C GLU A 73 -36.74 11.14 23.03
N ALA A 74 -35.52 11.04 22.54
CA ALA A 74 -34.56 10.02 22.95
C ALA A 74 -33.13 10.60 22.99
N PRO A 75 -32.16 9.92 23.63
CA PRO A 75 -30.77 10.35 23.57
C PRO A 75 -30.25 10.36 22.13
N ASP A 76 -29.39 11.34 21.83
CA ASP A 76 -28.68 11.41 20.55
C ASP A 76 -27.82 10.17 20.35
N GLU A 77 -27.78 9.69 19.11
CA GLU A 77 -27.09 8.46 18.74
C GLU A 77 -25.82 8.81 17.95
N VAL A 78 -24.68 8.25 18.35
CA VAL A 78 -23.42 8.40 17.60
C VAL A 78 -23.22 7.19 16.71
N VAL A 79 -23.37 7.36 15.41
CA VAL A 79 -23.16 6.32 14.40
C VAL A 79 -21.75 6.46 13.84
N ALA A 80 -20.93 5.43 14.05
CA ALA A 80 -19.56 5.38 13.52
C ALA A 80 -19.50 4.40 12.35
N GLU A 81 -19.30 4.94 11.15
CA GLU A 81 -19.12 4.17 9.92
C GLU A 81 -17.65 4.16 9.53
N SER A 82 -17.19 3.04 8.97
CA SER A 82 -15.83 2.88 8.46
C SER A 82 -15.91 2.52 6.99
N GLU A 83 -15.25 3.31 6.16
CA GLU A 83 -15.18 3.11 4.71
C GLU A 83 -13.74 2.75 4.32
N GLU A 84 -13.59 1.78 3.42
CA GLU A 84 -12.31 1.44 2.79
C GLU A 84 -12.21 2.09 1.42
N LEU A 85 -11.27 3.01 1.27
CA LEU A 85 -11.02 3.74 0.05
C LEU A 85 -9.74 3.24 -0.62
N ARG A 86 -9.88 2.68 -1.83
CA ARG A 86 -8.76 2.29 -2.67
C ARG A 86 -8.27 3.49 -3.46
N THR A 87 -7.01 3.84 -3.32
CA THR A 87 -6.44 5.00 -3.99
C THR A 87 -4.94 4.83 -4.17
N ASP A 88 -4.39 5.66 -5.03
CA ASP A 88 -2.96 5.75 -5.26
C ASP A 88 -2.40 6.89 -4.42
N ALA A 89 -1.36 6.62 -3.64
CA ALA A 89 -0.80 7.58 -2.70
C ALA A 89 0.72 7.50 -2.62
N THR A 90 1.34 8.61 -2.21
CA THR A 90 2.77 8.67 -1.93
C THR A 90 3.06 8.34 -0.46
N PRO A 91 4.27 7.85 -0.13
CA PRO A 91 4.72 7.64 1.25
C PRO A 91 4.51 8.86 2.15
N LEU A 92 4.78 10.07 1.64
CA LEU A 92 4.62 11.31 2.39
C LEU A 92 3.15 11.60 2.72
N PHE A 93 2.24 11.41 1.76
CA PHE A 93 0.80 11.57 2.01
C PHE A 93 0.33 10.61 3.11
N LEU A 94 0.80 9.37 3.08
CA LEU A 94 0.45 8.32 4.04
C LEU A 94 1.01 8.61 5.44
N ALA A 95 2.25 9.06 5.52
CA ALA A 95 2.86 9.50 6.77
C ALA A 95 2.10 10.68 7.38
N ALA A 96 1.64 11.63 6.56
CA ALA A 96 0.84 12.76 6.99
C ALA A 96 -0.57 12.32 7.43
N HIS A 97 -1.24 11.45 6.66
CA HIS A 97 -2.57 10.90 6.99
C HIS A 97 -2.55 10.17 8.33
N THR A 98 -1.53 9.37 8.61
CA THR A 98 -1.41 8.64 9.88
C THR A 98 -1.02 9.54 11.06
N GLY A 99 -0.70 10.81 10.81
CA GLY A 99 -0.23 11.74 11.85
C GLY A 99 1.18 11.43 12.36
N ASN A 100 1.95 10.62 11.63
CA ASN A 100 3.27 10.19 12.06
C ASN A 100 4.33 11.24 11.71
N VAL A 101 4.48 12.24 12.60
CA VAL A 101 5.42 13.36 12.42
C VAL A 101 6.86 12.88 12.24
N THR A 102 7.24 11.76 12.86
CA THR A 102 8.60 11.19 12.72
C THR A 102 8.85 10.73 11.29
N LEU A 103 7.88 10.04 10.67
CA LEU A 103 7.97 9.64 9.27
C LEU A 103 7.98 10.85 8.33
N VAL A 104 7.09 11.82 8.55
CA VAL A 104 7.05 13.04 7.73
C VAL A 104 8.40 13.76 7.74
N ARG A 105 9.03 13.90 8.91
CA ARG A 105 10.36 14.54 9.03
C ARG A 105 11.50 13.74 8.42
N LYS A 106 11.31 12.45 8.15
CA LYS A 106 12.31 11.56 7.56
C LYS A 106 12.18 11.47 6.04
N LEU A 107 10.99 11.76 5.52
CA LEU A 107 10.69 11.80 4.09
C LEU A 107 10.89 13.19 3.46
N LEU A 108 11.13 14.22 4.28
CA LEU A 108 11.50 15.58 3.88
C LEU A 108 13.02 15.79 4.05
#